data_AF-A0A535XYW5-F1
#
_entry.id   AF-A0A535XYW5-F1
#
_cell.length_a   1.000
_cell.length_b   1.000
_cell.length_c   1.000
_cell.angle_alpha   90.00
_cell.angle_beta   90.00
_cell.angle_gamma   90.00
#
_symmetry.space_group_name_H-M   'P 1'
#
loop_
_entity.id
_entity.type
_entity.pdbx_description
1 polymer ?
#
loop_
_entity_poly.entity_id
_entity_poly.type
_entity_poly.pdbx_seq_one_letter_code
_entity_poly.pdbx_strand_id
1 'polypeptide(L)'
;MNADPDPRAATRLGRAVRATTLGAAAAARPHREAHRQGNWLRDVILGGQDGLVNILGIILGVIAGGGSNTVLLAAGFAAAITESISMGAVGYTSSISERDYYEAERARESSEIATVPEMERQEIRDIYASKGFTGSLLEGVVETIT
;
A
#
# COMPACT_ATOMS: atom_id res chain seq x y z
N MET A 1 42.90 -32.19 22.86
CA MET A 1 43.64 -30.93 23.02
C MET A 1 42.60 -29.85 23.33
N ASN A 2 42.35 -29.61 24.62
CA ASN A 2 41.27 -28.73 25.09
C ASN A 2 41.73 -27.27 24.94
N ALA A 3 40.91 -26.43 24.31
CA ALA A 3 41.15 -24.99 24.22
C ALA A 3 41.04 -24.36 25.62
N ASP A 4 42.12 -23.72 26.04
CA ASP A 4 42.24 -22.98 27.29
C ASP A 4 41.29 -21.76 27.26
N PRO A 5 40.39 -21.56 28.24
CA PRO A 5 39.47 -20.42 28.21
C PRO A 5 40.23 -19.10 28.44
N ASP A 6 40.08 -18.17 27.51
CA ASP A 6 40.75 -16.85 27.54
C ASP A 6 40.48 -16.12 28.89
N PRO A 7 41.53 -15.88 29.71
CA PRO A 7 41.39 -15.27 31.03
C PRO A 7 40.94 -13.81 30.99
N ARG A 8 40.89 -13.17 29.81
CA ARG A 8 40.43 -11.79 29.62
C ARG A 8 38.91 -11.64 29.60
N ALA A 9 38.16 -12.73 29.49
CA ALA A 9 36.70 -12.70 29.45
C ALA A 9 36.03 -12.40 30.81
N ALA A 10 36.75 -12.56 31.93
CA ALA A 10 36.21 -12.45 33.29
C ALA A 10 36.42 -11.06 33.96
N THR A 11 37.07 -10.12 33.29
CA THR A 11 37.39 -8.81 33.87
C THR A 11 36.16 -7.90 33.95
N ARG A 12 36.11 -7.02 34.97
CA ARG A 12 35.01 -6.04 35.15
C ARG A 12 34.77 -5.18 33.89
N LEU A 13 35.84 -4.88 33.14
CA LEU A 13 35.80 -4.19 31.85
C LEU A 13 35.14 -5.03 30.74
N GLY A 14 35.45 -6.32 30.64
CA GLY A 14 34.82 -7.21 29.66
C GLY A 14 33.30 -7.34 29.87
N ARG A 15 32.86 -7.34 31.13
CA ARG A 15 31.42 -7.31 31.46
C ARG A 15 30.77 -5.97 31.15
N ALA A 16 31.46 -4.84 31.36
CA ALA A 16 30.95 -3.51 31.03
C ALA A 16 30.81 -3.31 29.51
N VAL A 17 31.83 -3.67 28.73
CA VAL A 17 31.79 -3.59 27.25
C VAL A 17 30.69 -4.49 26.69
N ARG A 18 30.53 -5.69 27.25
CA ARG A 18 29.45 -6.61 26.86
C ARG A 18 28.07 -6.10 27.29
N ALA A 19 27.93 -5.47 28.45
CA ALA A 19 26.68 -4.85 28.88
C ALA A 19 26.30 -3.66 27.99
N THR A 20 27.27 -2.86 27.54
CA THR A 20 27.05 -1.75 26.60
C THR A 20 26.70 -2.24 25.19
N THR A 21 27.37 -3.27 24.69
CA THR A 21 27.06 -3.85 23.36
C THR A 21 25.74 -4.62 23.35
N LEU A 22 25.41 -5.36 24.42
CA LEU A 22 24.10 -6.00 24.56
C LEU A 22 22.98 -4.96 24.76
N GLY A 23 23.25 -3.87 25.48
CA GLY A 23 22.31 -2.75 25.65
C GLY A 23 22.05 -1.98 24.35
N ALA A 24 23.08 -1.79 23.52
CA ALA A 24 22.95 -1.17 22.20
C ALA A 24 22.19 -2.08 21.20
N ALA A 25 22.43 -3.38 21.24
CA ALA A 25 21.69 -4.36 20.43
C ALA A 25 20.21 -4.47 20.85
N ALA A 26 19.90 -4.29 22.14
CA ALA A 26 18.53 -4.31 22.65
C ALA A 26 17.72 -3.03 22.32
N ALA A 27 18.39 -1.93 21.96
CA ALA A 27 17.75 -0.64 21.65
C ALA A 27 17.35 -0.50 20.17
N ALA A 28 17.82 -1.37 19.28
CA ALA A 28 17.41 -1.41 17.88
C ALA A 28 16.04 -2.08 17.73
N ARG A 29 14.99 -1.44 18.26
CA ARG A 29 13.63 -1.79 17.84
C ARG A 29 13.47 -1.31 16.40
N PRO A 30 13.11 -2.18 15.45
CA PRO A 30 12.81 -1.72 14.11
C PRO A 30 11.71 -0.67 14.20
N HIS A 31 11.99 0.53 13.70
CA HIS A 31 10.96 1.55 13.48
C HIS A 31 9.98 0.97 12.47
N ARG A 32 8.90 0.37 12.98
CA ARG A 32 7.84 -0.19 12.18
C ARG A 32 6.81 0.92 12.01
N GLU A 33 6.99 1.73 10.98
CA GLU A 33 5.97 2.68 10.58
C GLU A 33 4.75 1.89 10.08
N ALA A 34 3.62 2.08 10.77
CA ALA A 34 2.35 1.54 10.33
C ALA A 34 1.84 2.41 9.18
N HIS A 35 2.31 2.15 7.96
CA HIS A 35 1.67 2.69 6.78
C HIS A 35 0.24 2.17 6.74
N ARG A 36 -0.72 3.09 6.88
CA ARG A 36 -2.15 2.82 6.97
C ARG A 36 -2.58 2.05 5.72
N GLN A 37 -2.76 0.73 5.84
CA GLN A 37 -3.29 -0.09 4.77
C GLN A 37 -4.76 0.28 4.55
N GLY A 38 -5.07 0.72 3.33
CA GLY A 38 -6.43 0.85 2.82
C GLY A 38 -7.12 2.17 3.17
N ASN A 39 -7.48 2.92 2.14
CA ASN A 39 -8.36 4.08 2.20
C ASN A 39 -9.84 3.70 2.42
N TRP A 40 -10.13 2.60 3.10
CA TRP A 40 -11.50 2.11 3.32
C TRP A 40 -12.41 3.19 3.94
N LEU A 41 -11.85 4.06 4.78
CA LEU A 41 -12.57 5.19 5.36
C LEU A 41 -12.94 6.23 4.29
N ARG A 42 -12.07 6.49 3.31
CA ARG A 42 -12.39 7.37 2.18
C ARG A 42 -13.49 6.76 1.32
N ASP A 43 -13.42 5.47 1.06
CA ASP A 43 -14.42 4.77 0.24
C ASP A 43 -15.80 4.76 0.93
N VAL A 44 -15.82 4.58 2.25
CA VAL A 44 -17.04 4.69 3.07
C VAL A 44 -17.59 6.13 3.08
N ILE A 45 -16.72 7.15 3.16
CA ILE A 45 -17.17 8.55 3.16
C ILE A 45 -17.72 8.94 1.78
N LEU A 46 -17.01 8.60 0.70
CA LEU A 46 -17.45 8.86 -0.67
C LEU A 46 -18.74 8.11 -0.98
N GLY A 47 -18.81 6.83 -0.62
CA GLY A 47 -20.02 6.04 -0.80
C GLY A 47 -21.20 6.55 0.05
N GLY A 48 -20.93 6.98 1.28
CA GLY A 48 -21.95 7.60 2.14
C GLY A 48 -22.48 8.90 1.56
N GLN A 49 -21.62 9.74 0.98
CA GLN A 49 -22.03 11.00 0.37
C GLN A 49 -22.94 10.77 -0.84
N ASP A 50 -22.52 9.91 -1.77
CA ASP A 50 -23.28 9.63 -2.98
C ASP A 50 -24.61 8.92 -2.66
N GLY A 51 -24.58 7.97 -1.71
CA GLY A 51 -25.78 7.27 -1.26
C GLY A 51 -26.80 8.19 -0.57
N LEU A 52 -26.36 9.15 0.25
CA LEU A 52 -27.26 10.12 0.88
C LEU A 52 -27.95 11.02 -0.14
N VAL A 53 -27.19 11.52 -1.12
CA VAL A 53 -27.76 12.38 -2.18
C VAL A 53 -28.75 11.61 -3.04
N ASN A 54 -28.42 10.38 -3.43
CA ASN A 54 -29.30 9.56 -4.25
C ASN A 54 -30.61 9.18 -3.53
N ILE A 55 -30.50 8.68 -2.28
CA ILE A 55 -31.67 8.31 -1.48
C ILE A 55 -32.55 9.53 -1.21
N LEU A 56 -31.96 10.70 -0.90
CA LEU A 56 -32.71 11.94 -0.71
C LEU A 56 -33.46 12.35 -1.99
N GLY A 57 -32.81 12.28 -3.15
CA GLY A 57 -33.44 12.57 -4.44
C GLY A 57 -34.64 11.67 -4.71
N ILE A 58 -34.51 10.36 -4.47
CA ILE A 58 -35.58 9.38 -4.64
C ILE A 58 -36.75 9.68 -3.69
N ILE A 59 -36.46 9.90 -2.40
CA ILE A 59 -37.47 10.21 -1.37
C ILE A 59 -38.23 11.50 -1.73
N LEU A 60 -37.53 12.56 -2.12
CA LEU A 60 -38.14 13.81 -2.53
C LEU A 60 -39.02 13.64 -3.78
N GLY A 61 -38.57 12.85 -4.77
CA GLY A 61 -39.35 12.53 -5.95
C GLY A 61 -40.64 11.76 -5.62
N VAL A 62 -40.58 10.79 -4.71
CA VAL A 62 -41.76 10.04 -4.25
C VAL A 62 -42.75 10.96 -3.52
N ILE A 63 -42.27 11.84 -2.65
CA ILE A 63 -43.13 12.81 -1.95
C ILE A 63 -43.77 13.79 -2.94
N ALA A 64 -42.98 14.35 -3.85
CA ALA A 64 -43.48 15.28 -4.86
C ALA A 64 -44.52 14.64 -5.80
N GLY A 65 -44.39 13.33 -6.06
CA GLY A 65 -45.35 12.55 -6.84
C GLY A 65 -46.62 12.13 -6.07
N GLY A 66 -46.79 12.55 -4.81
CA GLY A 66 -47.95 12.18 -3.99
C GLY A 66 -47.93 10.74 -3.48
N GLY A 67 -46.75 10.13 -3.39
CA GLY A 67 -46.57 8.77 -2.88
C GLY A 67 -47.02 8.62 -1.41
N SER A 68 -47.57 7.46 -1.07
CA SER A 68 -47.96 7.14 0.30
C SER A 68 -46.74 6.81 1.18
N ASN A 69 -46.91 6.86 2.50
CA ASN A 69 -45.85 6.50 3.46
C ASN A 69 -45.28 5.09 3.22
N THR A 70 -46.13 4.14 2.82
CA THR A 70 -45.69 2.77 2.51
C THR A 70 -44.76 2.75 1.30
N VAL A 71 -45.09 3.51 0.25
CA VAL A 71 -44.25 3.63 -0.96
C VAL A 71 -42.94 4.34 -0.62
N LEU A 72 -42.98 5.38 0.22
CA LEU A 72 -41.81 6.12 0.65
C LEU A 72 -40.79 5.22 1.37
N LEU A 73 -41.27 4.44 2.34
CA LEU A 73 -40.41 3.51 3.10
C LEU A 73 -39.87 2.40 2.19
N ALA A 74 -40.72 1.81 1.36
CA ALA A 74 -40.30 0.75 0.43
C ALA A 74 -39.23 1.27 -0.55
N ALA A 75 -39.43 2.45 -1.14
CA ALA A 75 -38.48 3.06 -2.06
C ALA A 75 -37.16 3.42 -1.39
N GLY A 76 -37.19 3.99 -0.18
CA GLY A 76 -35.98 4.32 0.58
C GLY A 76 -35.14 3.08 0.92
N PHE A 77 -35.76 2.01 1.41
CA PHE A 77 -35.06 0.76 1.70
C PHE A 77 -34.52 0.08 0.43
N ALA A 78 -35.33 0.02 -0.63
CA ALA A 78 -34.88 -0.53 -1.90
C ALA A 78 -33.67 0.25 -2.44
N ALA A 79 -33.74 1.57 -2.46
CA ALA A 79 -32.65 2.44 -2.89
C ALA A 79 -31.38 2.21 -2.07
N ALA A 80 -31.48 2.18 -0.74
CA ALA A 80 -30.33 1.97 0.14
C ALA A 80 -29.65 0.60 -0.08
N ILE A 81 -30.44 -0.47 -0.22
CA ILE A 81 -29.91 -1.82 -0.46
C ILE A 81 -29.26 -1.89 -1.84
N THR A 82 -29.92 -1.38 -2.88
CA THR A 82 -29.38 -1.37 -4.24
C THR A 82 -28.09 -0.57 -4.34
N GLU A 83 -28.03 0.60 -3.72
CA GLU A 83 -26.83 1.45 -3.71
C GLU A 83 -25.66 0.75 -3.01
N SER A 84 -25.91 0.17 -1.83
CA SER A 84 -24.87 -0.54 -1.07
C SER A 84 -24.30 -1.73 -1.84
N ILE A 85 -25.16 -2.50 -2.53
CA ILE A 85 -24.72 -3.63 -3.35
C ILE A 85 -23.89 -3.12 -4.54
N SER A 86 -24.34 -2.06 -5.21
CA SER A 86 -23.66 -1.49 -6.37
C SER A 86 -22.27 -0.97 -6.01
N MET A 87 -22.15 -0.16 -4.95
CA MET A 87 -20.85 0.36 -4.48
C MET A 87 -19.90 -0.76 -4.06
N GLY A 88 -20.41 -1.79 -3.36
CA GLY A 88 -19.61 -2.94 -2.98
C GLY A 88 -19.10 -3.73 -4.20
N ALA A 89 -19.96 -3.96 -5.18
CA ALA A 89 -19.59 -4.65 -6.42
C ALA A 89 -18.56 -3.86 -7.23
N VAL A 90 -18.75 -2.55 -7.37
CA VAL A 90 -17.81 -1.66 -8.08
C VAL A 90 -16.44 -1.68 -7.39
N GLY A 91 -16.39 -1.50 -6.07
CA GLY A 91 -15.13 -1.53 -5.33
C GLY A 91 -14.41 -2.87 -5.43
N TYR A 92 -15.15 -3.98 -5.37
CA TYR A 92 -14.58 -5.32 -5.55
C TYR A 92 -13.98 -5.51 -6.94
N THR A 93 -14.74 -5.20 -7.99
CA THR A 93 -14.25 -5.32 -9.37
C THR A 93 -13.06 -4.41 -9.62
N SER A 94 -13.09 -3.17 -9.13
CA SER A 94 -11.94 -2.24 -9.22
C SER A 94 -10.68 -2.80 -8.56
N SER A 95 -10.79 -3.38 -7.37
CA SER A 95 -9.63 -3.96 -6.67
C SER A 95 -9.05 -5.16 -7.43
N ILE A 96 -9.90 -6.00 -8.02
CA ILE A 96 -9.46 -7.12 -8.86
C ILE A 96 -8.80 -6.59 -10.14
N SER A 97 -9.40 -5.61 -10.81
CA SER A 97 -8.83 -5.01 -12.02
C SER A 97 -7.48 -4.35 -11.78
N GLU A 98 -7.29 -3.67 -10.64
CA GLU A 98 -6.00 -3.08 -10.28
C GLU A 98 -4.93 -4.16 -10.04
N ARG A 99 -5.30 -5.24 -9.35
CA ARG A 99 -4.40 -6.39 -9.17
C ARG A 99 -4.02 -7.03 -10.50
N ASP A 100 -5.01 -7.33 -11.33
CA ASP A 100 -4.80 -8.00 -12.61
C ASP A 100 -3.98 -7.11 -13.57
N TYR A 101 -4.21 -5.78 -13.55
CA TYR A 101 -3.38 -4.81 -14.26
C TYR A 101 -1.94 -4.84 -13.75
N TYR A 102 -1.73 -4.82 -12.44
CA TYR A 102 -0.38 -4.89 -11.85
C TYR A 102 0.34 -6.20 -12.22
N GLU A 103 -0.36 -7.33 -12.18
CA GLU A 103 0.22 -8.63 -12.57
C GLU A 103 0.59 -8.67 -14.05
N ALA A 104 -0.25 -8.11 -14.93
CA ALA A 104 0.04 -7.98 -16.35
C ALA A 104 1.26 -7.09 -16.61
N GLU A 105 1.32 -5.94 -15.96
CA GLU A 105 2.44 -5.00 -16.07
C GLU A 105 3.75 -5.64 -15.59
N ARG A 106 3.70 -6.34 -14.45
CA ARG A 106 4.85 -7.07 -13.91
C ARG A 106 5.33 -8.18 -14.85
N ALA A 107 4.42 -8.87 -15.54
CA ALA A 107 4.78 -9.87 -16.52
C ALA A 107 5.42 -9.24 -17.78
N ARG A 108 4.92 -8.08 -18.22
CA ARG A 108 5.49 -7.30 -19.34
C ARG A 108 6.91 -6.86 -19.02
N GLU A 109 7.12 -6.18 -17.89
CA GLU A 109 8.43 -5.73 -17.40
C GLU A 109 9.42 -6.89 -17.27
N SER A 110 9.00 -8.03 -16.71
CA SER A 110 9.86 -9.20 -16.60
C SER A 110 10.28 -9.77 -17.96
N SER A 111 9.46 -9.62 -18.99
CA SER A 111 9.79 -10.02 -20.36
C SER A 111 10.73 -9.01 -21.02
N GLU A 112 10.54 -7.72 -20.77
CA GLU A 112 11.37 -6.65 -21.33
C GLU A 112 12.79 -6.68 -20.78
N ILE A 113 12.97 -6.95 -19.49
CA ILE A 113 14.27 -7.23 -18.86
C ILE A 113 15.03 -8.35 -19.59
N ALA A 114 14.34 -9.40 -20.03
CA ALA A 114 14.96 -10.53 -20.72
C ALA A 114 15.20 -10.28 -22.22
N THR A 115 14.38 -9.45 -22.87
CA THR A 115 14.35 -9.29 -24.34
C THR A 115 15.05 -8.03 -24.83
N VAL A 116 15.03 -6.94 -24.04
CA VAL A 116 15.59 -5.62 -24.39
C VAL A 116 16.39 -5.01 -23.21
N PRO A 117 17.38 -5.72 -22.65
CA PRO A 117 18.07 -5.32 -21.41
C PRO A 117 18.77 -3.95 -21.49
N GLU A 118 19.27 -3.55 -22.66
CA GLU A 118 19.92 -2.24 -22.84
C GLU A 118 18.92 -1.07 -22.73
N MET A 119 17.68 -1.27 -23.19
CA MET A 119 16.63 -0.27 -23.06
C MET A 119 16.20 -0.13 -21.60
N GLU A 120 16.02 -1.24 -20.89
CA GLU A 120 15.69 -1.26 -19.46
C GLU A 120 16.78 -0.58 -18.61
N ARG A 121 18.06 -0.84 -18.93
CA ARG A 121 19.18 -0.18 -18.25
C ARG A 121 19.18 1.33 -18.49
N GLN A 122 18.80 1.77 -19.69
CA GLN A 122 18.63 3.19 -19.98
C GLN A 122 17.44 3.79 -19.23
N GLU A 123 16.33 3.08 -19.10
CA GLU A 123 15.18 3.53 -18.31
C GLU A 123 15.54 3.72 -16.83
N ILE A 124 16.26 2.76 -16.22
CA ILE A 124 16.76 2.91 -14.84
C ILE A 124 17.68 4.14 -14.73
N ARG A 125 18.58 4.36 -15.70
CA ARG A 125 19.43 5.56 -15.73
C ARG A 125 18.60 6.84 -15.74
N ASP A 126 17.57 6.90 -16.58
CA ASP A 126 16.70 8.08 -16.71
C ASP A 126 15.86 8.33 -15.44
N ILE A 127 15.34 7.27 -14.81
CA ILE A 127 14.62 7.35 -13.54
C ILE A 127 15.51 7.94 -12.45
N TYR A 128 16.75 7.46 -12.28
CA TYR A 128 17.64 7.98 -11.24
C TYR A 128 18.21 9.36 -11.59
N ALA A 129 18.46 9.65 -12.87
CA ALA A 129 18.81 10.99 -13.31
C ALA A 129 17.72 12.00 -12.94
N SER A 130 16.43 11.66 -13.14
CA SER A 130 15.29 12.52 -12.77
C SER A 130 15.19 12.77 -11.25
N LYS A 131 15.71 11.84 -10.44
CA LYS A 131 15.81 11.97 -8.98
C LYS A 131 17.02 12.80 -8.54
N GLY A 132 17.84 13.29 -9.47
CA GLY A 132 19.00 14.15 -9.22
C GLY A 132 20.34 13.42 -9.10
N PHE A 133 20.41 12.12 -9.43
CA PHE A 133 21.66 11.37 -9.45
C PHE A 133 22.45 11.72 -10.71
N THR A 134 23.76 11.94 -10.58
CA THR A 134 24.62 12.33 -11.71
C THR A 134 26.02 11.71 -11.61
N GLY A 135 26.71 11.64 -12.75
CA GLY A 135 28.12 11.24 -12.80
C GLY A 135 28.35 9.79 -12.35
N SER A 136 29.46 9.55 -11.64
CA SER A 136 29.85 8.21 -11.19
C SER A 136 28.85 7.56 -10.23
N LEU A 137 28.08 8.35 -9.47
CA LEU A 137 27.07 7.83 -8.56
C LEU A 137 25.87 7.25 -9.33
N LEU A 138 25.45 7.91 -10.41
CA LEU A 138 24.37 7.42 -11.27
C LEU A 138 24.76 6.08 -11.92
N GLU A 139 25.93 6.03 -12.54
CA GLU A 139 26.39 4.79 -13.20
C GLU A 139 26.57 3.64 -12.22
N GLY A 140 27.10 3.91 -11.02
CA GLY A 140 27.22 2.90 -9.96
C GLY A 140 25.87 2.37 -9.46
N VAL A 141 24.84 3.21 -9.38
CA VAL A 141 23.47 2.78 -9.03
C VAL A 141 22.89 1.91 -10.14
N VAL A 142 23.00 2.33 -11.40
CA VAL A 142 22.50 1.55 -12.54
C VAL A 142 23.16 0.17 -12.57
N GLU A 143 24.49 0.10 -12.46
CA GLU A 143 25.24 -1.17 -12.46
C GLU A 143 24.91 -2.07 -11.26
N THR A 144 24.53 -1.50 -10.12
CA THR A 144 24.11 -2.31 -8.95
C THR A 144 22.72 -2.91 -9.14
N ILE A 145 21.83 -2.23 -9.87
CA ILE A 145 20.43 -2.64 -10.05
C ILE A 145 20.26 -3.60 -11.24
N THR A 146 21.01 -3.38 -12.33
CA THR A 146 20.92 -4.13 -13.60
C THR A 146 22.11 -5.03 -13.83
#